data_AF-A0A158QMQ5-F1
#
_entry.id   AF-A0A158QMQ5-F1
#
_cell.length_a   1.000
_cell.length_b   1.000
_cell.length_c   1.000
_cell.angle_alpha   90.00
_cell.angle_beta   90.00
_cell.angle_gamma   90.00
#
_symmetry.space_group_name_H-M   'P 1'
#
loop_
_entity.id
_entity.type
_entity.pdbx_description
1 polymer ?
#
loop_
_entity_poly.entity_id
_entity_poly.type
_entity_poly.pdbx_seq_one_letter_code
_entity_poly.pdbx_strand_id
1 'polypeptide(L)'
;MRKDYAKFWADYFPIVIRRRKRWEKADPRRNPSTQICPLNRSQFQIWLRNCAPRGAPRVVNVPESVVEAIRLDLPRTFPNNQYLRSERVRNALGRVLYSLAQHVPSVGYCQGLNFVAGLILLVLKDESKASDLLVQIVRQRQDYYNESMSGLQRDTKVLQWILSKECPEVVRTLKALDVGLDLIIGKWFLCWFAEVLPLEVG
;
A
#
# COMPACT_ATOMS: atom_id res chain seq x y z
N MET A 1 -2.17 -13.18 19.16
CA MET A 1 -1.13 -12.25 18.64
C MET A 1 0.12 -12.96 18.10
N ARG A 2 0.95 -13.61 18.93
CA ARG A 2 2.20 -14.29 18.45
C ARG A 2 1.93 -15.49 17.51
N LYS A 3 0.87 -16.25 17.80
CA LYS A 3 0.44 -17.41 16.97
C LYS A 3 -0.15 -16.98 15.62
N ASP A 4 -0.89 -15.87 15.59
CA ASP A 4 -1.54 -15.37 14.37
C ASP A 4 -0.51 -14.80 13.37
N TYR A 5 0.52 -14.13 13.89
CA TYR A 5 1.64 -13.64 13.07
C TYR A 5 2.48 -14.79 12.51
N ALA A 6 2.77 -15.80 13.32
CA ALA A 6 3.49 -17.00 12.85
C ALA A 6 2.70 -17.76 11.78
N LYS A 7 1.38 -17.88 11.95
CA LYS A 7 0.49 -18.49 10.96
C LYS A 7 0.44 -17.69 9.65
N PHE A 8 0.28 -16.37 9.75
CA PHE A 8 0.33 -15.47 8.58
C PHE A 8 1.62 -15.66 7.79
N TRP A 9 2.78 -15.67 8.44
CA TRP A 9 4.05 -15.89 7.76
C TRP A 9 4.20 -17.32 7.23
N ALA A 10 3.71 -18.35 7.93
CA ALA A 10 3.75 -19.72 7.43
C ALA A 10 2.98 -19.88 6.10
N ASP A 11 1.83 -19.22 5.97
CA ASP A 11 1.03 -19.23 4.75
C ASP A 11 1.65 -18.35 3.64
N TYR A 12 2.30 -17.24 4.03
CA TYR A 12 2.82 -16.24 3.10
C TYR A 12 4.23 -16.56 2.58
N PHE A 13 5.09 -17.20 3.38
CA PHE A 13 6.49 -17.47 3.06
C PHE A 13 6.66 -18.33 1.78
N PRO A 14 5.87 -19.40 1.53
CA PRO A 14 5.94 -20.16 0.29
C PRO A 14 5.60 -19.34 -0.97
N ILE A 15 4.77 -18.30 -0.83
CA ILE A 15 4.44 -17.37 -1.92
C ILE A 15 5.64 -16.47 -2.21
N VAL A 16 6.25 -15.91 -1.16
CA VAL A 16 7.43 -15.04 -1.27
C VAL A 16 8.62 -15.81 -1.88
N ILE A 17 8.87 -17.04 -1.45
CA ILE A 17 9.93 -17.90 -2.01
C ILE A 17 9.71 -18.16 -3.50
N ARG A 18 8.48 -18.48 -3.92
CA ARG A 18 8.15 -18.67 -5.35
C ARG A 18 8.36 -17.40 -6.16
N ARG A 19 8.00 -16.24 -5.60
CA ARG A 19 8.21 -14.94 -6.25
C ARG A 19 9.70 -14.59 -6.34
N ARG A 20 10.49 -14.85 -5.30
CA ARG A 20 11.95 -14.70 -5.31
C ARG A 20 12.60 -15.56 -6.38
N LYS A 21 12.27 -16.86 -6.47
CA LYS A 21 12.80 -17.75 -7.52
C LYS A 21 12.46 -17.25 -8.93
N ARG A 22 11.24 -16.71 -9.11
CA ARG A 22 10.82 -16.11 -10.38
C ARG A 22 11.59 -14.82 -10.68
N TRP A 23 11.84 -13.99 -9.67
CA TRP A 23 12.62 -12.76 -9.76
C TRP A 23 14.08 -13.06 -10.13
N GLU A 24 14.71 -14.02 -9.47
CA GLU A 24 16.07 -14.47 -9.77
C GLU A 24 16.18 -15.05 -11.18
N LYS A 25 15.16 -15.79 -11.64
CA LYS A 25 15.11 -16.33 -13.01
C LYS A 25 14.90 -15.24 -14.07
N ALA A 26 14.12 -14.21 -13.76
CA ALA A 26 13.81 -13.11 -14.70
C ALA A 26 14.93 -12.05 -14.77
N ASP A 27 15.78 -11.98 -13.74
CA ASP A 27 16.84 -10.99 -13.51
C ASP A 27 16.51 -9.58 -14.05
N PRO A 28 15.53 -8.87 -13.44
CA PRO A 28 15.06 -7.58 -13.93
C PRO A 28 16.09 -6.45 -13.82
N ARG A 29 17.27 -6.72 -13.21
CA ARG A 29 18.40 -5.80 -13.15
C ARG A 29 19.18 -5.77 -14.47
N ARG A 30 19.12 -6.85 -15.25
CA ARG A 30 19.76 -6.96 -16.58
C ARG A 30 18.82 -6.66 -17.73
N ASN A 31 17.51 -6.79 -17.53
CA ASN A 31 16.52 -6.47 -18.53
C ASN A 31 15.34 -5.67 -17.93
N PRO A 32 15.33 -4.33 -18.04
CA PRO A 32 14.28 -3.48 -17.47
C PRO A 32 12.87 -3.81 -17.99
N SER A 33 12.75 -4.39 -19.19
CA SER A 33 11.46 -4.77 -19.78
C SER A 33 10.79 -5.98 -19.12
N THR A 34 11.50 -6.72 -18.25
CA THR A 34 10.93 -7.81 -17.44
C THR A 34 10.43 -7.36 -16.06
N GLN A 35 10.55 -6.07 -15.73
CA GLN A 35 10.26 -5.55 -14.38
C GLN A 35 8.78 -5.58 -13.99
N ILE A 36 7.85 -5.73 -14.92
CA ILE A 36 6.45 -5.41 -14.65
C ILE A 36 5.57 -6.56 -15.11
N CYS A 37 5.05 -7.33 -14.15
CA CYS A 37 3.83 -8.10 -14.41
C CYS A 37 2.75 -7.09 -14.80
N PRO A 38 2.18 -7.14 -16.02
CA PRO A 38 1.06 -6.27 -16.35
C PRO A 38 -0.02 -6.51 -15.29
N LEU A 39 -0.45 -5.43 -14.65
CA LEU A 39 -1.56 -5.43 -13.69
C LEU A 39 -2.83 -5.84 -14.44
N ASN A 40 -3.04 -7.15 -14.61
CA ASN A 40 -4.18 -7.66 -15.33
C ASN A 40 -5.43 -7.49 -14.45
N ARG A 41 -6.46 -6.84 -15.02
CA ARG A 41 -7.79 -6.64 -14.43
C ARG A 41 -8.37 -7.92 -13.82
N SER A 42 -8.07 -9.08 -14.39
CA SER A 42 -8.51 -10.39 -13.89
C SER A 42 -7.95 -10.75 -12.51
N GLN A 43 -6.71 -10.33 -12.18
CA GLN A 43 -6.10 -10.59 -10.87
C GLN A 43 -6.84 -9.83 -9.77
N PHE A 44 -7.26 -8.60 -10.04
CA PHE A 44 -8.03 -7.79 -9.10
C PHE A 44 -9.46 -8.29 -8.89
N GLN A 45 -10.08 -8.90 -9.91
CA GLN A 45 -11.37 -9.57 -9.72
C GLN A 45 -11.27 -10.76 -8.76
N ILE A 46 -10.15 -11.47 -8.74
CA ILE A 46 -9.91 -12.54 -7.75
C ILE A 46 -9.78 -11.95 -6.34
N TRP A 47 -9.11 -10.80 -6.19
CA TRP A 47 -9.00 -10.11 -4.91
C TRP A 47 -10.38 -9.68 -4.42
N LEU A 48 -11.21 -9.11 -5.30
CA LEU A 48 -12.58 -8.72 -5.01
C LEU A 48 -13.49 -9.90 -4.65
N ARG A 49 -13.26 -11.11 -5.19
CA ARG A 49 -14.01 -12.32 -4.79
C ARG A 49 -13.77 -12.71 -3.33
N ASN A 50 -12.58 -12.45 -2.82
CA ASN A 50 -12.24 -12.69 -1.42
C ASN A 50 -12.57 -11.49 -0.53
N CYS A 51 -13.04 -10.39 -1.13
CA CYS A 51 -13.42 -9.21 -0.41
C CYS A 51 -14.88 -9.33 0.06
N ALA A 52 -15.09 -9.65 1.34
CA ALA A 52 -16.44 -9.73 1.91
C ALA A 52 -17.18 -8.38 1.70
N PRO A 53 -18.48 -8.36 1.36
CA PRO A 53 -19.21 -7.11 1.17
C PRO A 53 -19.04 -6.19 2.38
N ARG A 54 -18.93 -4.87 2.15
CA ARG A 54 -19.11 -3.88 3.22
C ARG A 54 -20.47 -4.19 3.87
N GLY A 55 -20.44 -4.77 5.08
CA GLY A 55 -21.62 -4.84 5.93
C GLY A 55 -22.21 -3.43 6.09
N ALA A 56 -23.46 -3.34 6.56
CA ALA A 56 -24.19 -2.07 6.60
C ALA A 56 -23.32 -0.91 7.13
N PRO A 57 -23.27 0.24 6.43
CA PRO A 57 -22.38 1.33 6.79
C PRO A 57 -22.75 1.82 8.18
N ARG A 58 -21.83 1.64 9.14
CA ARG A 58 -21.85 2.44 10.38
C ARG A 58 -21.37 3.82 9.97
N VAL A 59 -22.30 4.69 9.62
CA VAL A 59 -22.00 6.05 9.18
C VAL A 59 -21.50 6.83 10.40
N VAL A 60 -20.18 6.86 10.58
CA VAL A 60 -19.53 7.72 11.55
C VAL A 60 -19.20 9.04 10.87
N ASN A 61 -19.35 10.15 11.58
CA ASN A 61 -18.96 11.46 11.07
C ASN A 61 -17.43 11.54 11.00
N VAL A 62 -16.89 11.98 9.87
CA VAL A 62 -15.44 12.09 9.67
C VAL A 62 -14.98 13.47 10.19
N PRO A 63 -13.93 13.54 11.03
CA PRO A 63 -13.42 14.83 11.51
C PRO A 63 -13.00 15.75 10.36
N GLU A 64 -13.24 17.05 10.50
CA GLU A 64 -12.87 18.05 9.48
C GLU A 64 -11.35 18.03 9.18
N SER A 65 -10.52 17.79 10.19
CA SER A 65 -9.08 17.65 10.02
C SER A 65 -8.68 16.51 9.08
N VAL A 66 -9.44 15.41 9.08
CA VAL A 66 -9.23 14.27 8.17
C VAL A 66 -9.66 14.63 6.75
N VAL A 67 -10.80 15.33 6.60
CA VAL A 67 -11.28 15.82 5.30
C VAL A 67 -10.26 16.77 4.67
N GLU A 68 -9.73 17.69 5.46
CA GLU A 68 -8.71 18.64 5.01
C GLU A 68 -7.41 17.94 4.62
N ALA A 69 -6.94 16.96 5.42
CA ALA A 69 -5.76 16.17 5.07
C ALA A 69 -5.94 15.42 3.74
N ILE A 70 -7.12 14.84 3.49
CA ILE A 70 -7.44 14.20 2.21
C ILE A 70 -7.37 15.23 1.08
N ARG A 71 -8.00 16.40 1.26
CA ARG A 71 -8.06 17.47 0.25
C ARG A 71 -6.68 17.94 -0.19
N LEU A 72 -5.76 18.13 0.77
CA LEU A 72 -4.37 18.53 0.52
C LEU A 72 -3.59 17.47 -0.28
N ASP A 73 -3.96 16.19 -0.15
CA ASP A 73 -3.26 15.07 -0.78
C ASP A 73 -3.75 14.75 -2.20
N LEU A 74 -4.99 15.11 -2.54
CA LEU A 74 -5.55 14.90 -3.88
C LEU A 74 -4.68 15.47 -5.02
N PRO A 75 -4.26 16.75 -5.02
CA PRO A 75 -3.52 17.33 -6.14
C PRO A 75 -2.14 16.71 -6.36
N ARG A 76 -1.52 16.18 -5.30
CA ARG A 76 -0.19 15.54 -5.34
C ARG A 76 -0.24 14.03 -5.59
N THR A 77 -1.42 13.44 -5.77
CA THR A 77 -1.58 12.00 -6.05
C THR A 77 -1.45 11.71 -7.54
N PHE A 78 -0.31 11.15 -7.97
CA PHE A 78 0.00 10.86 -9.38
C PHE A 78 -0.30 12.04 -10.32
N PRO A 79 0.29 13.23 -10.11
CA PRO A 79 -0.09 14.47 -10.80
C PRO A 79 0.11 14.41 -12.32
N ASN A 80 0.94 13.49 -12.82
CA ASN A 80 1.23 13.31 -14.24
C ASN A 80 0.34 12.26 -14.93
N ASN A 81 -0.51 11.56 -14.19
CA ASN A 81 -1.38 10.54 -14.77
C ASN A 81 -2.63 11.18 -15.43
N GLN A 82 -2.87 10.88 -16.71
CA GLN A 82 -3.97 11.48 -17.48
C GLN A 82 -5.36 11.15 -16.90
N TYR A 83 -5.56 9.94 -16.38
CA TYR A 83 -6.84 9.52 -15.81
C TYR A 83 -7.14 10.26 -14.49
N LEU A 84 -6.16 10.33 -13.59
CA LEU A 84 -6.29 11.02 -12.30
C LEU A 84 -6.22 12.56 -12.40
N ARG A 85 -5.87 13.11 -13.57
CA ARG A 85 -5.94 14.55 -13.80
C ARG A 85 -7.36 15.09 -13.94
N SER A 86 -8.32 14.24 -14.31
CA SER A 86 -9.72 14.65 -14.40
C SER A 86 -10.27 14.99 -13.01
N GLU A 87 -10.91 16.15 -12.88
CA GLU A 87 -11.57 16.59 -11.64
C GLU A 87 -12.58 15.55 -11.14
N ARG A 88 -13.36 14.96 -12.06
CA ARG A 88 -14.32 13.88 -11.73
C ARG A 88 -13.64 12.71 -11.04
N VAL A 89 -12.47 12.30 -11.52
CA VAL A 89 -11.72 11.16 -10.97
C VAL A 89 -11.02 11.55 -9.66
N ARG A 90 -10.50 12.77 -9.53
CA ARG A 90 -9.96 13.27 -8.24
C ARG A 90 -11.03 13.32 -7.16
N ASN A 91 -12.24 13.74 -7.50
CA ASN A 91 -13.36 13.75 -6.58
C ASN A 91 -13.77 12.31 -6.20
N ALA A 92 -13.70 11.35 -7.14
CA ALA A 92 -13.89 9.94 -6.84
C ALA A 92 -12.81 9.40 -5.89
N LEU A 93 -11.54 9.76 -6.09
CA LEU A 93 -10.44 9.43 -5.17
C LEU A 93 -10.70 9.98 -3.76
N GLY A 94 -11.15 11.24 -3.67
CA GLY A 94 -11.53 11.85 -2.39
C GLY A 94 -12.64 11.07 -1.68
N ARG A 95 -13.68 10.65 -2.40
CA ARG A 95 -14.77 9.83 -1.83
C ARG A 95 -14.31 8.44 -1.41
N VAL A 96 -13.38 7.81 -2.15
CA VAL A 96 -12.76 6.53 -1.75
C VAL A 96 -12.03 6.67 -0.42
N LEU A 97 -11.22 7.72 -0.26
CA LEU A 97 -10.46 7.99 0.97
C LEU A 97 -11.38 8.39 2.13
N TYR A 98 -12.41 9.20 1.86
CA TYR A 98 -13.42 9.56 2.85
C TYR A 98 -14.16 8.32 3.35
N SER A 99 -14.55 7.43 2.44
CA SER A 99 -15.21 6.17 2.79
C SER A 99 -14.32 5.28 3.65
N LEU A 100 -13.00 5.27 3.44
CA LEU A 100 -12.07 4.60 4.35
C LEU A 100 -12.17 5.14 5.77
N ALA A 101 -12.07 6.47 5.94
CA ALA A 101 -12.13 7.12 7.24
C ALA A 101 -13.46 6.84 7.97
N GLN A 102 -14.57 6.75 7.23
CA GLN A 102 -15.88 6.36 7.77
C GLN A 102 -15.92 4.91 8.26
N HIS A 103 -15.34 3.98 7.49
CA HIS A 103 -15.47 2.54 7.74
C HIS A 103 -14.41 1.97 8.68
N VAL A 104 -13.31 2.71 8.90
CA VAL A 104 -12.22 2.36 9.83
C VAL A 104 -11.84 3.58 10.67
N PRO A 105 -12.71 4.09 11.56
CA PRO A 105 -12.45 5.32 12.32
C PRO A 105 -11.21 5.24 13.23
N SER A 106 -10.82 4.04 13.67
CA SER A 106 -9.59 3.80 14.43
C SER A 106 -8.31 4.16 13.67
N VAL A 107 -8.38 4.16 12.34
CA VAL A 107 -7.30 4.58 11.44
C VAL A 107 -7.56 5.97 10.90
N GLY A 108 -8.82 6.27 10.56
CA GLY A 108 -9.19 7.51 9.87
C GLY A 108 -8.50 7.60 8.51
N TYR A 109 -7.55 8.53 8.40
CA TYR A 109 -6.73 8.73 7.21
C TYR A 109 -5.25 8.88 7.60
N CYS A 110 -4.42 7.99 7.07
CA CYS A 110 -2.96 8.08 7.16
C CYS A 110 -2.39 8.59 5.83
N GLN A 111 -1.51 9.58 5.91
CA GLN A 111 -0.82 10.14 4.76
C GLN A 111 -0.07 9.04 3.99
N GLY A 112 -0.23 8.99 2.67
CA GLY A 112 0.30 7.93 1.82
C GLY A 112 -0.77 6.96 1.30
N LEU A 113 -1.89 6.81 2.00
CA LEU A 113 -3.03 6.00 1.53
C LEU A 113 -3.68 6.57 0.25
N ASN A 114 -3.48 7.85 -0.04
CA ASN A 114 -3.88 8.47 -1.31
C ASN A 114 -3.23 7.79 -2.51
N PHE A 115 -1.95 7.39 -2.44
CA PHE A 115 -1.28 6.68 -3.53
C PHE A 115 -1.81 5.27 -3.70
N VAL A 116 -2.09 4.56 -2.60
CA VAL A 116 -2.71 3.22 -2.64
C VAL A 116 -4.10 3.30 -3.26
N ALA A 117 -4.92 4.24 -2.80
CA ALA A 117 -6.26 4.48 -3.33
C ALA A 117 -6.24 4.89 -4.81
N GLY A 118 -5.31 5.76 -5.20
CA GLY A 118 -5.11 6.19 -6.58
C GLY A 118 -4.74 5.03 -7.50
N LEU A 119 -3.84 4.15 -7.06
CA LEU A 119 -3.46 2.95 -7.80
C LEU A 119 -4.64 1.99 -7.97
N ILE A 120 -5.38 1.71 -6.88
CA ILE A 120 -6.57 0.84 -6.95
C ILE A 120 -7.60 1.43 -7.92
N LEU A 121 -7.84 2.73 -7.86
CA LEU A 121 -8.80 3.42 -8.72
C LEU A 121 -8.36 3.40 -10.20
N LEU A 122 -7.08 3.56 -10.49
CA LEU A 122 -6.52 3.44 -11.84
C LEU A 122 -6.77 2.08 -12.46
N VAL A 123 -6.62 1.02 -11.67
CA VAL A 123 -6.77 -0.36 -12.15
C VAL A 123 -8.24 -0.77 -12.27
N LEU A 124 -9.06 -0.47 -11.26
CA LEU A 124 -10.45 -0.89 -11.23
C LEU A 124 -11.34 -0.01 -12.12
N LYS A 125 -11.03 1.29 -12.17
CA LYS A 125 -11.86 2.35 -12.79
C LYS A 125 -13.31 2.35 -12.27
N ASP A 126 -13.48 1.95 -11.01
CA ASP A 126 -14.75 1.80 -10.31
C ASP A 126 -14.57 2.27 -8.86
N GLU A 127 -15.26 3.36 -8.51
CA GLU A 127 -15.14 4.02 -7.21
C GLU A 127 -15.60 3.13 -6.05
N SER A 128 -16.71 2.42 -6.23
CA SER A 128 -17.30 1.60 -5.19
C SER A 128 -16.39 0.42 -4.85
N LYS A 129 -15.93 -0.28 -5.88
CA LYS A 129 -14.99 -1.41 -5.72
C LYS A 129 -13.64 -0.96 -5.17
N ALA A 130 -13.16 0.22 -5.59
CA ALA A 130 -11.92 0.78 -5.05
C ALA A 130 -12.03 1.07 -3.55
N SER A 131 -13.14 1.63 -3.13
CA SER A 131 -13.44 1.87 -1.71
C SER A 131 -13.56 0.56 -0.92
N ASP A 132 -14.32 -0.42 -1.43
CA ASP A 132 -14.44 -1.75 -0.82
C ASP A 132 -13.07 -2.39 -0.58
N LEU A 133 -12.23 -2.40 -1.61
CA LEU A 133 -10.91 -3.02 -1.56
C LEU A 133 -10.00 -2.30 -0.57
N LEU A 134 -9.92 -0.96 -0.63
CA LEU A 134 -9.07 -0.18 0.25
C LEU A 134 -9.44 -0.39 1.73
N VAL A 135 -10.73 -0.30 2.05
CA VAL A 135 -11.25 -0.50 3.40
C VAL A 135 -10.83 -1.86 3.95
N GLN A 136 -10.96 -2.91 3.13
CA GLN A 136 -10.66 -4.26 3.60
C GLN A 136 -9.19 -4.51 3.85
N ILE A 137 -8.32 -4.04 2.96
CA ILE A 137 -6.90 -4.26 3.15
C ILE A 137 -6.40 -3.43 4.36
N VAL A 138 -6.90 -2.21 4.56
CA VAL A 138 -6.58 -1.43 5.77
C VAL A 138 -7.14 -2.10 7.02
N ARG A 139 -8.34 -2.68 6.99
CA ARG A 139 -8.90 -3.45 8.13
C ARG A 139 -8.03 -4.63 8.54
N GLN A 140 -7.40 -5.31 7.57
CA GLN A 140 -6.49 -6.42 7.84
C GLN A 140 -5.14 -5.97 8.42
N ARG A 141 -4.74 -4.71 8.20
CA ARG A 141 -3.46 -4.14 8.64
C ARG A 141 -3.65 -2.85 9.44
N GLN A 142 -4.63 -2.81 10.36
CA GLN A 142 -4.82 -1.63 11.21
C GLN A 142 -3.60 -1.34 12.09
N ASP A 143 -2.78 -2.35 12.38
CA ASP A 143 -1.53 -2.23 13.12
C ASP A 143 -0.47 -1.38 12.40
N TYR A 144 -0.59 -1.18 11.08
CA TYR A 144 0.27 -0.30 10.31
C TYR A 144 -0.09 1.18 10.45
N TYR A 145 -1.37 1.49 10.66
CA TYR A 145 -1.89 2.85 10.56
C TYR A 145 -2.45 3.38 11.88
N ASN A 146 -2.39 2.59 12.96
CA ASN A 146 -2.71 3.07 14.29
C ASN A 146 -1.64 4.03 14.82
N GLU A 147 -1.94 4.74 15.91
CA GLU A 147 -1.04 5.74 16.51
C GLU A 147 0.36 5.17 16.83
N SER A 148 0.42 3.91 17.26
CA SER A 148 1.69 3.24 17.58
C SER A 148 2.50 2.82 16.35
N MET A 149 1.86 2.73 15.18
CA MET A 149 2.37 2.08 13.96
C MET A 149 3.08 0.75 14.24
N SER A 150 2.60 -0.02 15.22
CA SER A 150 3.31 -1.19 15.76
C SER A 150 3.63 -2.27 14.70
N GLY A 151 2.77 -2.41 13.70
CA GLY A 151 2.99 -3.29 12.56
C GLY A 151 4.14 -2.81 11.67
N LEU A 152 4.16 -1.51 11.36
CA LEU A 152 5.22 -0.90 10.57
C LEU A 152 6.57 -1.01 11.29
N GLN A 153 6.62 -0.70 12.58
CA GLN A 153 7.84 -0.80 13.38
C GLN A 153 8.38 -2.24 13.42
N ARG A 154 7.48 -3.23 13.55
CA ARG A 154 7.86 -4.66 13.53
C ARG A 154 8.49 -5.03 12.20
N ASP A 155 7.83 -4.72 11.09
CA ASP A 155 8.28 -5.13 9.77
C ASP A 155 9.54 -4.34 9.34
N THR A 156 9.69 -3.11 9.82
CA THR A 156 10.92 -2.32 9.66
C THR A 156 12.11 -2.98 10.34
N LYS A 157 11.96 -3.43 11.59
CA LYS A 157 13.01 -4.17 12.32
C LYS A 157 13.36 -5.49 11.63
N VAL A 158 12.36 -6.21 11.13
CA VAL A 158 12.59 -7.45 10.37
C VAL A 158 13.39 -7.17 9.11
N LEU A 159 13.03 -6.13 8.34
CA LEU A 159 13.76 -5.76 7.12
C LEU A 159 15.20 -5.33 7.43
N GLN A 160 15.41 -4.50 8.46
CA GLN A 160 16.75 -4.11 8.91
C GLN A 160 17.60 -5.32 9.31
N TRP A 161 17.00 -6.29 10.00
CA TRP A 161 17.68 -7.54 10.35
C TRP A 161 18.07 -8.34 9.09
N ILE A 162 17.15 -8.50 8.13
CA ILE A 162 17.44 -9.18 6.85
C ILE A 162 18.58 -8.46 6.10
N LEU A 163 18.51 -7.14 5.98
CA LEU A 163 19.55 -6.34 5.31
C LEU A 163 20.92 -6.50 5.98
N SER A 164 20.97 -6.60 7.31
CA SER A 164 22.22 -6.83 8.03
C SER A 164 22.87 -8.18 7.73
N LYS A 165 22.06 -9.18 7.31
CA LYS A 165 22.53 -10.53 6.97
C LYS A 165 22.87 -10.66 5.50
N GLU A 166 21.99 -10.19 4.62
CA GLU A 166 22.09 -10.39 3.17
C GLU A 166 22.91 -9.29 2.48
N CYS A 167 22.92 -8.06 3.02
CA CYS A 167 23.56 -6.90 2.41
C CYS A 167 24.26 -5.99 3.45
N PRO A 168 25.21 -6.52 4.25
CA PRO A 168 25.83 -5.78 5.36
C PRO A 168 26.58 -4.52 4.90
N GLU A 169 27.07 -4.49 3.66
CA GLU A 169 27.75 -3.31 3.09
C GLU A 169 26.80 -2.13 2.96
N VAL A 170 25.58 -2.35 2.48
CA VAL A 170 24.55 -1.32 2.35
C VAL A 170 24.22 -0.73 3.72
N VAL A 171 24.06 -1.59 4.74
CA VAL A 171 23.79 -1.16 6.11
C VAL A 171 24.94 -0.32 6.67
N ARG A 172 26.19 -0.70 6.42
CA ARG A 172 27.37 0.08 6.84
C ARG A 172 27.40 1.45 6.16
N THR A 173 27.18 1.50 4.85
CA THR A 173 27.18 2.76 4.10
C THR A 173 26.07 3.70 4.56
N LEU A 174 24.85 3.19 4.74
CA LEU A 174 23.73 4.00 5.21
C LEU A 174 23.98 4.55 6.62
N LYS A 175 24.58 3.75 7.51
CA LYS A 175 25.01 4.23 8.84
C LYS A 175 26.11 5.29 8.76
N ALA A 176 27.10 5.11 7.89
CA ALA A 176 28.18 6.09 7.71
C ALA A 176 27.67 7.43 7.15
N LEU A 177 26.59 7.40 6.37
CA LEU A 177 25.93 8.59 5.81
C LEU A 177 24.83 9.17 6.71
N ASP A 178 24.63 8.62 7.92
CA ASP A 178 23.54 8.99 8.84
C ASP A 178 22.13 8.95 8.21
N VAL A 179 21.93 7.99 7.29
CA VAL A 179 20.64 7.82 6.61
C VAL A 179 19.77 6.87 7.41
N GLY A 180 18.72 7.42 8.04
CA GLY A 180 17.69 6.67 8.74
C GLY A 180 16.89 5.77 7.81
N LEU A 181 17.20 4.47 7.82
CA LEU A 181 16.46 3.43 7.06
C LEU A 181 14.96 3.43 7.37
N ASP A 182 14.57 3.80 8.59
CA ASP A 182 13.17 3.84 9.03
C ASP A 182 12.33 4.80 8.17
N LEU A 183 12.88 5.94 7.76
CA LEU A 183 12.17 6.92 6.92
C LEU A 183 11.90 6.36 5.51
N ILE A 184 12.90 5.71 4.93
CA ILE A 184 12.83 5.10 3.60
C ILE A 184 11.82 3.95 3.63
N ILE A 185 11.96 3.06 4.61
CA ILE A 185 11.11 1.88 4.77
C ILE A 185 9.67 2.28 5.09
N GLY A 186 9.49 3.30 5.94
CA GLY A 186 8.18 3.85 6.29
C GLY A 186 7.38 4.22 5.06
N LYS A 187 8.00 4.99 4.15
CA LYS A 187 7.37 5.38 2.89
C LYS A 187 7.00 4.18 2.02
N TRP A 188 7.88 3.20 1.91
CA TRP A 188 7.64 1.98 1.13
C TRP A 188 6.47 1.15 1.67
N PHE A 189 6.46 0.93 2.98
CA PHE A 189 5.49 0.05 3.63
C PHE A 189 4.15 0.72 3.91
N LEU A 190 4.09 2.03 4.14
CA LEU A 190 2.81 2.74 4.28
C LEU A 190 2.07 2.89 2.94
N CYS A 191 2.80 3.09 1.85
CA CYS A 191 2.21 3.25 0.52
C CYS A 191 2.17 1.95 -0.29
N TRP A 192 2.52 0.81 0.30
CA TRP A 192 2.70 -0.49 -0.38
C TRP A 192 3.44 -0.39 -1.70
N PHE A 193 4.53 0.38 -1.71
CA PHE A 193 5.38 0.64 -2.88
C PHE A 193 4.69 1.35 -4.05
N ALA A 194 3.43 1.80 -3.91
CA ALA A 194 2.66 2.44 -4.97
C ALA A 194 3.29 3.75 -5.49
N GLU A 195 4.10 4.42 -4.66
CA GLU A 195 4.81 5.64 -5.05
C GLU A 195 6.19 5.38 -5.69
N VAL A 196 6.79 4.20 -5.43
CA VAL A 196 8.19 3.93 -5.76
C VAL A 196 8.34 3.07 -7.00
N LEU A 197 7.36 2.21 -7.28
CA LEU A 197 7.38 1.37 -8.47
C LEU A 197 6.74 2.12 -9.65
N PRO A 198 7.42 2.25 -10.80
CA PRO A 198 6.83 2.85 -11.99
C PRO A 198 5.60 2.04 -12.40
N LEU A 199 4.47 2.73 -12.49
CA LEU A 199 3.23 2.15 -12.97
C LEU A 199 3.22 2.28 -14.49
N GLU A 200 3.44 1.18 -15.21
CA GLU A 200 3.02 1.09 -16.60
C GLU A 200 1.48 1.04 -16.62
N VAL A 201 0.87 2.22 -16.72
CA VAL A 201 -0.54 2.35 -17.05
C VAL A 201 -0.58 2.75 -18.53
N GLY A 202 -0.63 1.73 -19.39
CA GLY A 202 -0.80 1.90 -20.84
C GLY A 202 -2.12 2.56 -21.21
#